data_AF-V3ZKF9-F1
#
_entry.id   AF-V3ZKF9-F1
#
_cell.length_a   1.000
_cell.length_b   1.000
_cell.length_c   1.000
_cell.angle_alpha   90.00
_cell.angle_beta   90.00
_cell.angle_gamma   90.00
#
_symmetry.space_group_name_H-M   'P 1'
#
loop_
_entity.id
_entity.type
_entity.pdbx_description
1 polymer ?
#
loop_
_entity_poly.entity_id
_entity_poly.type
_entity_poly.pdbx_seq_one_letter_code
_entity_poly.pdbx_strand_id
1 'polypeptide(L)'
;MSDDALFAWDCETYSEKDTRRAIPYACTLINLEKLRKMLNRINNLFPDLKSSDPIPEEFYDKLMNVVEIFVGTDCIDQMLISHNGSGFDNWIMLKNAKKLTHCPLKTPRGILSFPLSNPYTDEDLQKKWKRQKEIKGNYLQHINFTSSYQHESSSLTAWGNSSNLPANLRKIADVDIAKYTQDNWEELRHEWEPYAKRDTLCLGACLIKYNQVTKEVVNQNMSNNLTAPSLSLKGWYYLYHYDKEMVEEEWYETTEWLLNIPKKKI
;
A
#
# COMPACT_ATOMS: atom_id res chain seq x y z
N MET A 1 10.24 0.07 -5.92
CA MET A 1 9.63 1.42 -5.93
C MET A 1 10.02 2.11 -4.63
N SER A 2 10.21 3.44 -4.61
CA SER A 2 10.39 4.14 -3.31
C SER A 2 9.08 4.08 -2.51
N ASP A 3 9.19 3.95 -1.19
CA ASP A 3 8.02 3.97 -0.30
C ASP A 3 7.31 5.34 -0.33
N ASP A 4 8.00 6.40 -0.76
CA ASP A 4 7.46 7.76 -0.92
C ASP A 4 6.28 7.82 -1.92
N ALA A 5 6.24 6.87 -2.86
CA ALA A 5 5.20 6.78 -3.88
C ALA A 5 4.06 5.82 -3.50
N LEU A 6 4.07 5.29 -2.27
CA LEU A 6 3.06 4.35 -1.80
C LEU A 6 2.04 5.03 -0.89
N PHE A 7 0.79 4.66 -1.09
CA PHE A 7 -0.35 5.23 -0.42
C PHE A 7 -1.30 4.12 0.01
N ALA A 8 -1.72 4.13 1.28
CA ALA A 8 -2.83 3.33 1.74
C ALA A 8 -4.12 4.13 1.60
N TRP A 9 -5.21 3.48 1.22
CA TRP A 9 -6.52 4.11 1.14
C TRP A 9 -7.64 3.15 1.50
N ASP A 10 -8.79 3.75 1.79
CA ASP A 10 -10.05 3.09 2.03
C ASP A 10 -11.19 3.96 1.52
N CYS A 11 -12.33 3.32 1.24
CA CYS A 11 -13.50 4.00 0.68
C CYS A 11 -14.77 3.65 1.43
N GLU A 12 -15.50 4.67 1.85
CA GLU A 12 -16.80 4.52 2.47
C GLU A 12 -17.91 4.66 1.43
N THR A 13 -18.89 3.75 1.49
CA THR A 13 -19.99 3.72 0.51
C THR A 13 -21.35 3.54 1.17
N TYR A 14 -22.39 4.08 0.53
CA TYR A 14 -23.77 3.71 0.82
C TYR A 14 -24.33 2.85 -0.32
N SER A 15 -25.38 2.09 -0.04
CA SER A 15 -26.11 1.33 -1.05
C SER A 15 -27.25 2.18 -1.62
N GLU A 16 -27.21 2.46 -2.92
CA GLU A 16 -28.30 3.14 -3.64
C GLU A 16 -29.58 2.28 -3.60
N LYS A 17 -30.69 2.86 -3.13
CA LYS A 17 -31.94 2.12 -2.82
C LYS A 17 -32.46 1.32 -4.02
N ASP A 18 -32.46 1.91 -5.21
CA ASP A 18 -33.10 1.33 -6.39
C ASP A 18 -32.23 0.30 -7.11
N THR A 19 -30.92 0.55 -7.18
CA THR A 19 -29.99 -0.28 -7.98
C THR A 19 -29.15 -1.22 -7.12
N ARG A 20 -29.14 -1.02 -5.79
CA ARG A 20 -28.22 -1.65 -4.82
C ARG A 20 -26.74 -1.43 -5.18
N ARG A 21 -26.44 -0.35 -5.91
CA ARG A 21 -25.07 0.02 -6.26
C ARG A 21 -24.41 0.66 -5.04
N ALA A 22 -23.18 0.22 -4.74
CA ALA A 22 -22.32 0.92 -3.80
C ALA A 22 -21.88 2.25 -4.42
N ILE A 23 -22.27 3.37 -3.78
CA ILE A 23 -21.89 4.72 -4.16
C ILE A 23 -20.91 5.25 -3.12
N PRO A 24 -19.69 5.65 -3.53
CA PRO A 24 -18.73 6.23 -2.61
C PRO A 24 -19.23 7.59 -2.12
N TYR A 25 -19.03 7.86 -0.84
CA TYR A 25 -19.25 9.19 -0.25
C TYR A 25 -18.01 9.74 0.45
N ALA A 26 -17.03 8.89 0.75
CA ALA A 26 -15.72 9.31 1.21
C ALA A 26 -14.60 8.38 0.75
N CYS A 27 -13.43 8.95 0.56
CA CYS A 27 -12.17 8.25 0.33
C CYS A 27 -11.14 8.80 1.31
N THR A 28 -10.50 7.93 2.08
CA THR A 28 -9.38 8.30 2.95
C THR A 28 -8.06 7.85 2.35
N LEU A 29 -7.01 8.63 2.56
CA LEU A 29 -5.71 8.41 1.93
C LEU A 29 -4.57 8.75 2.90
N ILE A 30 -3.54 7.92 2.94
CA ILE A 30 -2.31 8.24 3.66
C ILE A 30 -1.05 7.81 2.92
N ASN A 31 -0.09 8.72 2.80
CA ASN A 31 1.24 8.43 2.26
C ASN A 31 2.05 7.60 3.27
N LEU A 32 2.61 6.47 2.82
CA LEU A 32 3.31 5.54 3.70
C LEU A 32 4.62 6.11 4.24
N GLU A 33 5.36 6.91 3.47
CA GLU A 33 6.60 7.52 3.95
C GLU A 33 6.31 8.55 5.06
N LYS A 34 5.33 9.41 4.83
CA LYS A 34 4.91 10.42 5.80
C LYS A 34 4.49 9.76 7.11
N LEU A 35 3.69 8.70 7.04
CA LEU A 35 3.28 7.91 8.19
C LEU A 35 4.49 7.24 8.88
N ARG A 36 5.38 6.60 8.11
CA ARG A 36 6.58 5.93 8.64
C ARG A 36 7.45 6.88 9.46
N LYS A 37 7.72 8.08 8.95
CA LYS A 37 8.51 9.11 9.67
C LYS A 37 7.88 9.48 11.01
N MET A 38 6.55 9.60 11.06
CA MET A 38 5.83 9.92 12.29
C MET A 38 5.85 8.76 13.28
N LEU A 39 5.60 7.53 12.83
CA LEU A 39 5.66 6.34 13.68
C LEU A 39 7.07 6.13 14.25
N ASN A 40 8.12 6.33 13.45
CA ASN A 40 9.51 6.25 13.93
C ASN A 40 9.81 7.30 15.00
N ARG A 41 9.31 8.52 14.84
CA ARG A 41 9.44 9.57 15.86
C ARG A 41 8.75 9.17 17.17
N ILE A 42 7.55 8.59 17.08
CA ILE A 42 6.81 8.11 18.26
C ILE A 42 7.58 6.99 18.95
N ASN A 43 8.07 6.00 18.20
CA ASN A 43 8.86 4.90 18.74
C ASN A 43 10.15 5.39 19.43
N ASN A 44 10.80 6.43 18.89
CA ASN A 44 12.00 7.01 19.51
C ASN A 44 11.70 7.77 20.81
N LEU A 45 10.52 8.40 20.91
CA LEU A 45 10.09 9.13 22.11
C LEU A 45 9.54 8.18 23.18
N PHE A 46 8.96 7.06 22.77
CA PHE A 46 8.32 6.07 23.63
C PHE A 46 8.83 4.65 23.30
N PRO A 47 10.11 4.35 23.56
CA PRO A 47 10.72 3.07 23.19
C PRO A 47 10.09 1.88 23.93
N ASP A 48 9.54 2.11 25.12
CA ASP A 48 8.91 1.09 25.96
C ASP A 48 7.41 0.90 25.69
N LEU A 49 6.85 1.59 24.69
CA LEU A 49 5.42 1.50 24.35
C LEU A 49 5.08 0.08 23.88
N LYS A 50 4.26 -0.63 24.67
CA LYS A 50 3.81 -1.97 24.28
C LYS A 50 2.68 -1.88 23.28
N SER A 51 2.46 -2.96 22.53
CA SER A 51 1.34 -3.00 21.57
C SER A 51 -0.02 -2.85 22.26
N SER A 52 -0.16 -3.28 23.52
CA SER A 52 -1.36 -3.09 24.35
C SER A 52 -1.63 -1.64 24.71
N ASP A 53 -0.61 -0.79 24.66
CA ASP A 53 -0.69 0.58 25.13
C ASP A 53 -1.19 1.47 23.99
N PRO A 54 -2.06 2.45 24.28
CA PRO A 54 -2.40 3.48 23.30
C PRO A 54 -1.22 4.43 23.11
N ILE A 55 -0.99 4.89 21.88
CA ILE A 55 -0.17 6.06 21.61
C ILE A 55 -0.76 7.25 22.38
N PRO A 56 0.05 8.12 23.01
CA PRO A 56 -0.46 9.31 23.68
C PRO A 56 -1.33 10.17 22.75
N GLU A 57 -2.43 10.68 23.28
CA GLU A 57 -3.52 11.33 22.53
C GLU A 57 -3.01 12.45 21.59
N GLU A 58 -2.11 13.31 22.06
CA GLU A 58 -1.50 14.37 21.26
C GLU A 58 -0.82 13.87 19.97
N PHE A 59 -0.16 12.70 20.03
CA PHE A 59 0.49 12.09 18.87
C PHE A 59 -0.51 11.34 18.00
N TYR A 60 -1.51 10.71 18.61
CA TYR A 60 -2.59 10.05 17.89
C TYR A 60 -3.40 11.05 17.05
N ASP A 61 -3.76 12.20 17.61
CA ASP A 61 -4.47 13.26 16.89
C ASP A 61 -3.66 13.78 15.70
N LYS A 62 -2.35 13.93 15.87
CA LYS A 62 -1.44 14.28 14.76
C LYS A 62 -1.46 13.22 13.66
N LEU A 63 -1.47 11.93 14.00
CA LEU A 63 -1.57 10.85 13.02
C LEU A 63 -2.91 10.87 12.28
N MET A 64 -4.01 11.05 13.00
CA MET A 64 -5.35 11.19 12.41
C MET A 64 -5.44 12.36 11.44
N ASN A 65 -4.78 13.47 11.74
CA ASN A 65 -4.72 14.66 10.89
C ASN A 65 -3.83 14.50 9.63
N VAL A 66 -3.01 13.45 9.57
CA VAL A 66 -2.21 13.15 8.38
C VAL A 66 -2.97 12.33 7.35
N VAL A 67 -4.04 11.65 7.77
CA VAL A 67 -4.95 10.97 6.84
C VAL A 67 -5.76 12.03 6.10
N GLU A 68 -5.53 12.11 4.79
CA GLU A 68 -6.30 12.95 3.88
C GLU A 68 -7.68 12.32 3.66
N ILE A 69 -8.70 13.16 3.54
CA ILE A 69 -10.07 12.73 3.33
C ILE A 69 -10.72 13.54 2.21
N PHE A 70 -11.24 12.83 1.23
CA PHE A 70 -11.99 13.39 0.11
C PHE A 70 -13.44 12.97 0.32
N VAL A 71 -14.34 13.95 0.31
CA VAL A 71 -15.75 13.76 0.64
C VAL A 71 -16.58 14.14 -0.57
N GLY A 72 -17.64 13.37 -0.83
CA GLY A 72 -18.49 13.55 -2.01
C GLY A 72 -18.47 12.33 -2.92
N THR A 73 -19.38 12.32 -3.90
CA THR A 73 -19.52 11.20 -4.85
C THR A 73 -18.48 11.22 -5.97
N ASP A 74 -17.71 12.31 -6.06
CA ASP A 74 -16.58 12.54 -6.96
C ASP A 74 -15.22 12.42 -6.26
N CYS A 75 -15.18 11.88 -5.03
CA CYS A 75 -13.95 11.75 -4.22
C CYS A 75 -12.87 10.80 -4.81
N ILE A 76 -13.08 10.27 -6.01
CA ILE A 76 -12.31 9.20 -6.62
C ILE A 76 -11.52 9.75 -7.82
N ASP A 77 -10.31 10.26 -7.61
CA ASP A 77 -9.45 10.78 -8.70
C ASP A 77 -7.93 10.57 -8.50
N GLN A 78 -7.47 9.76 -7.52
CA GLN A 78 -6.02 9.67 -7.15
C GLN A 78 -5.46 8.24 -6.91
N MET A 79 -4.14 8.12 -6.59
CA MET A 79 -3.33 6.88 -6.49
C MET A 79 -3.40 6.15 -5.14
N LEU A 80 -3.69 4.84 -5.13
CA LEU A 80 -4.38 4.23 -3.98
C LEU A 80 -4.19 2.68 -3.86
N ILE A 81 -3.58 2.14 -2.77
CA ILE A 81 -3.56 0.69 -2.37
C ILE A 81 -4.57 0.37 -1.26
N SER A 82 -5.58 -0.47 -1.52
CA SER A 82 -6.64 -0.79 -0.53
C SER A 82 -6.55 -2.22 -0.01
N HIS A 83 -7.13 -2.46 1.16
CA HIS A 83 -7.28 -3.80 1.71
C HIS A 83 -8.58 -4.43 1.20
N ASN A 84 -8.51 -5.62 0.61
CA ASN A 84 -9.60 -6.25 -0.14
C ASN A 84 -10.10 -5.46 -1.38
N GLY A 85 -9.30 -4.53 -1.90
CA GLY A 85 -9.61 -3.83 -3.14
C GLY A 85 -10.04 -4.72 -4.30
N SER A 86 -9.46 -5.92 -4.46
CA SER A 86 -9.82 -6.85 -5.53
C SER A 86 -11.26 -7.36 -5.46
N GLY A 87 -11.82 -7.41 -4.25
CA GLY A 87 -13.19 -7.85 -3.96
C GLY A 87 -14.20 -6.70 -3.90
N PHE A 88 -13.75 -5.46 -3.60
CA PHE A 88 -14.66 -4.34 -3.38
C PHE A 88 -14.16 -3.01 -3.99
N ASP A 89 -13.17 -2.35 -3.39
CA ASP A 89 -12.84 -0.95 -3.74
C ASP A 89 -12.42 -0.78 -5.20
N ASN A 90 -11.65 -1.73 -5.76
CA ASN A 90 -11.24 -1.67 -7.17
C ASN A 90 -12.44 -1.79 -8.11
N TRP A 91 -13.51 -2.46 -7.71
CA TRP A 91 -14.74 -2.54 -8.50
C TRP A 91 -15.52 -1.22 -8.46
N ILE A 92 -15.54 -0.54 -7.32
CA ILE A 92 -16.15 0.79 -7.18
C ILE A 92 -15.38 1.79 -8.05
N MET A 93 -14.05 1.79 -7.99
CA MET A 93 -13.18 2.57 -8.86
C MET A 93 -13.49 2.32 -10.34
N LEU A 94 -13.50 1.05 -10.75
CA LEU A 94 -13.71 0.65 -12.13
C LEU A 94 -15.08 1.12 -12.67
N LYS A 95 -16.13 1.04 -11.84
CA LYS A 95 -17.50 1.43 -12.22
C LYS A 95 -17.72 2.95 -12.27
N ASN A 96 -16.92 3.73 -11.54
CA ASN A 96 -17.03 5.18 -11.48
C ASN A 96 -16.00 5.91 -12.37
N ALA A 97 -14.97 5.23 -12.86
CA ALA A 97 -14.00 5.80 -13.78
C ALA A 97 -14.64 6.19 -15.13
N LYS A 98 -14.54 7.47 -15.50
CA LYS A 98 -15.08 7.99 -16.78
C LYS A 98 -14.44 7.36 -18.02
N LYS A 99 -13.18 6.91 -17.92
CA LYS A 99 -12.46 6.25 -19.02
C LYS A 99 -11.38 5.29 -18.49
N LEU A 100 -11.46 4.02 -18.89
CA LEU A 100 -10.40 3.05 -18.65
C LEU A 100 -9.35 3.21 -19.74
N THR A 101 -8.10 3.48 -19.36
CA THR A 101 -6.99 3.59 -20.33
C THR A 101 -6.24 2.28 -20.53
N HIS A 102 -6.37 1.33 -19.59
CA HIS A 102 -5.72 0.03 -19.60
C HIS A 102 -6.68 -1.07 -19.12
N CYS A 103 -6.44 -2.31 -19.54
CA CYS A 103 -7.23 -3.45 -19.08
C CYS A 103 -6.86 -3.80 -17.62
N PRO A 104 -7.84 -3.97 -16.71
CA PRO A 104 -7.56 -4.49 -15.37
C PRO A 104 -6.97 -5.90 -15.43
N LEU A 105 -5.95 -6.15 -14.61
CA LEU A 105 -5.47 -7.49 -14.33
C LEU A 105 -6.46 -8.19 -13.40
N LYS A 106 -7.29 -9.05 -13.98
CA LYS A 106 -8.31 -9.82 -13.27
C LYS A 106 -7.88 -11.27 -13.11
N THR A 107 -8.18 -11.85 -11.96
CA THR A 107 -8.14 -13.29 -11.71
C THR A 107 -9.50 -13.79 -11.25
N PRO A 108 -9.73 -15.12 -11.12
CA PRO A 108 -10.94 -15.64 -10.48
C PRO A 108 -11.19 -15.11 -9.06
N ARG A 109 -10.15 -14.57 -8.38
CA ARG A 109 -10.22 -13.98 -7.03
C ARG A 109 -10.48 -12.46 -7.02
N GLY A 110 -10.66 -11.82 -8.17
CA GLY A 110 -10.96 -10.39 -8.28
C GLY A 110 -9.97 -9.59 -9.13
N ILE A 111 -10.03 -8.25 -9.03
CA ILE A 111 -9.14 -7.32 -9.74
C ILE A 111 -7.84 -7.17 -8.95
N LEU A 112 -6.78 -7.86 -9.36
CA LEU A 112 -5.47 -7.81 -8.71
C LEU A 112 -4.80 -6.45 -8.84
N SER A 113 -4.86 -5.89 -10.05
CA SER A 113 -4.35 -4.57 -10.32
C SER A 113 -5.11 -3.90 -11.43
N PHE A 114 -5.27 -2.59 -11.32
CA PHE A 114 -5.93 -1.80 -12.34
C PHE A 114 -5.16 -0.48 -12.53
N PRO A 115 -4.55 -0.25 -13.71
CA PRO A 115 -3.87 1.00 -14.01
C PRO A 115 -4.87 2.06 -14.46
N LEU A 116 -4.93 3.20 -13.76
CA LEU A 116 -5.55 4.43 -14.28
C LEU A 116 -4.47 5.36 -14.83
N SER A 117 -4.71 5.96 -16.00
CA SER A 117 -3.88 7.07 -16.46
C SER A 117 -4.22 8.30 -15.63
N ASN A 118 -3.21 8.94 -15.04
CA ASN A 118 -3.40 10.24 -14.39
C ASN A 118 -3.80 11.29 -15.44
N PRO A 119 -5.05 11.81 -15.42
CA PRO A 119 -5.50 12.82 -16.38
C PRO A 119 -4.83 14.18 -16.14
N TYR A 120 -4.22 14.39 -14.96
CA TYR A 120 -3.50 15.62 -14.58
C TYR A 120 -2.03 15.63 -15.03
N THR A 121 -1.63 14.71 -15.92
CA THR A 121 -0.35 14.85 -16.62
C THR A 121 -0.43 16.09 -17.51
N ASP A 122 0.28 17.14 -17.08
CA ASP A 122 0.47 18.43 -17.72
C ASP A 122 0.39 18.35 -19.27
N GLU A 123 -0.43 19.21 -19.86
CA GLU A 123 -0.70 19.26 -21.31
C GLU A 123 0.59 19.39 -22.14
N ASP A 124 1.58 20.12 -21.65
CA ASP A 124 2.87 20.30 -22.31
C ASP A 124 3.73 19.04 -22.22
N LEU A 125 3.58 18.27 -21.15
CA LEU A 125 4.21 16.94 -21.04
C LEU A 125 3.57 15.94 -22.00
N GLN A 126 2.24 15.97 -22.17
CA GLN A 126 1.57 15.14 -23.18
C GLN A 126 1.94 15.55 -24.62
N LYS A 127 2.08 16.86 -24.88
CA LYS A 127 2.55 17.39 -26.18
C LYS A 127 3.99 17.01 -26.47
N LYS A 128 4.88 17.02 -25.46
CA LYS A 128 6.27 16.55 -25.59
C LYS A 128 6.34 15.05 -25.92
N TRP A 129 5.54 14.22 -25.25
CA TRP A 129 5.44 12.77 -25.55
C TRP A 129 5.02 12.48 -26.98
N LYS A 130 3.98 13.15 -27.50
CA LYS A 130 3.53 12.96 -28.89
C LYS A 130 4.59 13.33 -29.94
N ARG A 131 5.54 14.19 -29.59
CA ARG A 131 6.62 14.66 -30.49
C ARG A 131 7.88 13.81 -30.42
N GLN A 132 8.18 13.19 -29.28
CA GLN A 132 9.37 12.35 -29.08
C GLN A 132 8.94 10.91 -28.81
N LYS A 133 9.11 10.02 -29.79
CA LYS A 133 8.73 8.58 -29.66
C LYS A 133 9.58 7.81 -28.65
N GLU A 134 10.78 8.30 -28.35
CA GLU A 134 11.63 7.80 -27.27
C GLU A 134 11.83 8.93 -26.27
N ILE A 135 11.23 8.79 -25.09
CA ILE A 135 11.55 9.64 -23.94
C ILE A 135 12.07 8.72 -22.84
N LYS A 136 13.30 8.99 -22.39
CA LYS A 136 13.87 8.36 -21.19
C LYS A 136 13.28 9.05 -19.95
N GLY A 137 12.45 8.32 -19.19
CA GLY A 137 11.86 8.76 -17.92
C GLY A 137 10.38 8.35 -17.76
N ASN A 138 9.91 8.22 -16.51
CA ASN A 138 8.53 7.85 -16.16
C ASN A 138 7.55 9.02 -16.40
N TYR A 139 7.24 9.31 -17.67
CA TYR A 139 6.30 10.39 -18.04
C TYR A 139 4.82 9.99 -17.98
N LEU A 140 4.51 8.69 -18.11
CA LEU A 140 3.16 8.19 -17.88
C LEU A 140 3.00 7.90 -16.39
N GLN A 141 2.34 8.80 -15.67
CA GLN A 141 1.90 8.52 -14.30
C GLN A 141 0.72 7.56 -14.37
N HIS A 142 1.02 6.26 -14.23
CA HIS A 142 0.02 5.24 -14.01
C HIS A 142 -0.25 5.11 -12.52
N ILE A 143 -1.52 5.17 -12.19
CA ILE A 143 -2.04 4.87 -10.89
C ILE A 143 -2.29 3.37 -10.81
N ASN A 144 -1.54 2.66 -9.97
CA ASN A 144 -1.76 1.23 -9.76
C ASN A 144 -2.52 1.01 -8.45
N PHE A 145 -3.74 0.51 -8.58
CA PHE A 145 -4.46 -0.04 -7.44
C PHE A 145 -3.97 -1.46 -7.20
N THR A 146 -3.58 -1.76 -5.97
CA THR A 146 -3.16 -3.11 -5.55
C THR A 146 -3.95 -3.49 -4.32
N SER A 147 -4.37 -4.75 -4.23
CA SER A 147 -5.05 -5.26 -3.05
C SER A 147 -4.07 -5.92 -2.10
N SER A 148 -3.92 -5.38 -0.89
CA SER A 148 -3.06 -5.98 0.14
C SER A 148 -3.58 -7.34 0.64
N TYR A 149 -4.85 -7.66 0.38
CA TYR A 149 -5.45 -8.97 0.70
C TYR A 149 -4.79 -10.13 -0.06
N GLN A 150 -4.11 -9.84 -1.16
CA GLN A 150 -3.34 -10.82 -1.92
C GLN A 150 -2.02 -11.20 -1.24
N HIS A 151 -1.64 -10.45 -0.22
CA HIS A 151 -0.46 -10.68 0.61
C HIS A 151 -0.84 -11.15 2.02
N GLU A 152 -1.89 -10.57 2.59
CA GLU A 152 -2.38 -10.90 3.93
C GLU A 152 -3.91 -11.04 3.88
N SER A 153 -4.39 -12.28 3.97
CA SER A 153 -5.81 -12.61 3.77
C SER A 153 -6.65 -12.54 5.06
N SER A 154 -6.06 -12.24 6.20
CA SER A 154 -6.82 -11.96 7.42
C SER A 154 -7.55 -10.62 7.31
N SER A 155 -8.56 -10.39 8.16
CA SER A 155 -9.23 -9.08 8.21
C SER A 155 -8.26 -8.00 8.69
N LEU A 156 -8.52 -6.73 8.35
CA LEU A 156 -7.69 -5.63 8.83
C LEU A 156 -7.57 -5.59 10.37
N THR A 157 -8.64 -5.95 11.08
CA THR A 157 -8.63 -6.12 12.55
C THR A 157 -7.65 -7.20 12.99
N ALA A 158 -7.67 -8.37 12.34
CA ALA A 158 -6.75 -9.46 12.65
C ALA A 158 -5.30 -9.09 12.29
N TRP A 159 -5.09 -8.44 11.14
CA TRP A 159 -3.77 -8.00 10.71
C TRP A 159 -3.16 -6.92 11.61
N GLY A 160 -3.97 -5.94 12.06
CA GLY A 160 -3.52 -4.93 13.01
C GLY A 160 -3.11 -5.52 14.36
N ASN A 161 -3.84 -6.56 14.82
CA ASN A 161 -3.50 -7.30 16.03
C ASN A 161 -2.21 -8.13 15.85
N SER A 162 -2.10 -8.92 14.78
CA SER A 162 -0.92 -9.76 14.51
C SER A 162 0.34 -8.93 14.24
N SER A 163 0.18 -7.73 13.67
CA SER A 163 1.27 -6.76 13.46
C SER A 163 1.75 -6.09 14.75
N ASN A 164 1.16 -6.39 15.91
CA ASN A 164 1.47 -5.76 17.20
C ASN A 164 1.41 -4.22 17.10
N LEU A 165 0.37 -3.67 16.47
CA LEU A 165 0.17 -2.21 16.46
C LEU A 165 -0.25 -1.72 17.86
N PRO A 166 0.07 -0.47 18.26
CA PRO A 166 -0.52 0.18 19.43
C PRO A 166 -2.06 0.13 19.40
N ALA A 167 -2.69 0.04 20.57
CA ALA A 167 -4.12 -0.28 20.69
C ALA A 167 -5.03 0.70 19.92
N ASN A 168 -4.72 2.01 19.97
CA ASN A 168 -5.50 3.04 19.27
C ASN A 168 -5.20 3.14 17.77
N LEU A 169 -4.15 2.49 17.25
CA LEU A 169 -3.92 2.36 15.80
C LEU A 169 -4.62 1.15 15.16
N ARG A 170 -5.13 0.22 15.97
CA ARG A 170 -5.84 -0.95 15.45
C ARG A 170 -7.25 -0.56 15.03
N LYS A 171 -7.74 -1.17 13.96
CA LYS A 171 -9.16 -1.10 13.57
C LYS A 171 -10.04 -1.53 14.76
N ILE A 172 -11.12 -0.80 14.97
CA ILE A 172 -12.15 -1.09 15.99
C ILE A 172 -13.29 -1.89 15.38
N ALA A 173 -14.31 -2.20 16.19
CA ALA A 173 -15.54 -2.81 15.70
C ALA A 173 -16.08 -2.04 14.49
N ASP A 174 -16.55 -2.79 13.50
CA ASP A 174 -17.13 -2.22 12.30
C ASP A 174 -18.32 -1.34 12.66
N VAL A 175 -18.37 -0.19 12.00
CA VAL A 175 -19.55 0.66 12.05
C VAL A 175 -20.65 -0.02 11.26
N ASP A 176 -21.91 0.13 11.69
CA ASP A 176 -23.04 -0.37 10.91
C ASP A 176 -23.14 0.40 9.60
N ILE A 177 -22.54 -0.13 8.54
CA ILE A 177 -22.48 0.51 7.21
C ILE A 177 -23.91 0.72 6.66
N ALA A 178 -24.88 -0.10 7.05
CA ALA A 178 -26.27 0.05 6.63
C ALA A 178 -26.95 1.30 7.21
N LYS A 179 -26.36 1.92 8.24
CA LYS A 179 -26.80 3.20 8.81
C LYS A 179 -26.62 4.36 7.83
N TYR A 180 -25.61 4.29 6.96
CA TYR A 180 -25.28 5.38 6.04
C TYR A 180 -26.00 5.19 4.71
N THR A 181 -26.79 6.21 4.38
CA THR A 181 -27.64 6.27 3.20
C THR A 181 -27.32 7.55 2.44
N GLN A 182 -27.79 7.63 1.20
CA GLN A 182 -27.70 8.84 0.37
C GLN A 182 -28.16 10.11 1.10
N ASP A 183 -29.16 10.00 1.96
CA ASP A 183 -29.85 11.15 2.56
C ASP A 183 -29.18 11.64 3.86
N ASN A 184 -28.39 10.81 4.54
CA ASN A 184 -27.92 11.08 5.90
C ASN A 184 -26.41 10.94 6.11
N TRP A 185 -25.65 10.41 5.14
CA TRP A 185 -24.22 10.15 5.31
C TRP A 185 -23.47 11.45 5.67
N GLU A 186 -23.84 12.59 5.08
CA GLU A 186 -23.15 13.86 5.32
C GLU A 186 -23.37 14.39 6.75
N GLU A 187 -24.61 14.31 7.26
CA GLU A 187 -24.94 14.74 8.63
C GLU A 187 -24.25 13.86 9.69
N LEU A 188 -24.07 12.58 9.37
CA LEU A 188 -23.43 11.59 10.24
C LEU A 188 -21.90 11.58 10.13
N ARG A 189 -21.30 12.59 9.49
CA ARG A 189 -19.84 12.71 9.30
C ARG A 189 -19.03 12.62 10.58
N HIS A 190 -19.52 13.21 11.66
CA HIS A 190 -18.88 13.14 12.97
C HIS A 190 -18.73 11.70 13.50
N GLU A 191 -19.54 10.76 13.02
CA GLU A 191 -19.46 9.35 13.40
C GLU A 191 -18.53 8.54 12.49
N TRP A 192 -18.68 8.63 11.17
CA TRP A 192 -17.93 7.78 10.23
C TRP A 192 -16.53 8.33 9.90
N GLU A 193 -16.28 9.64 9.95
CA GLU A 193 -14.96 10.19 9.58
C GLU A 193 -13.84 9.67 10.49
N PRO A 194 -13.99 9.65 11.83
CA PRO A 194 -12.96 9.09 12.71
C PRO A 194 -12.71 7.60 12.44
N TYR A 195 -13.76 6.84 12.09
CA TYR A 195 -13.64 5.42 11.72
C TYR A 195 -12.84 5.24 10.42
N ALA A 196 -13.27 5.90 9.35
CA ALA A 196 -12.65 5.81 8.02
C ALA A 196 -11.16 6.22 8.06
N LYS A 197 -10.84 7.27 8.83
CA LYS A 197 -9.44 7.70 9.02
C LYS A 197 -8.63 6.66 9.78
N ARG A 198 -9.21 6.06 10.83
CA ARG A 198 -8.54 5.05 11.64
C ARG A 198 -8.26 3.77 10.85
N ASP A 199 -9.16 3.37 9.97
CA ASP A 199 -8.99 2.19 9.13
C ASP A 199 -7.84 2.37 8.13
N THR A 200 -7.81 3.50 7.42
CA THR A 200 -6.69 3.85 6.54
C THR A 200 -5.37 3.98 7.30
N LEU A 201 -5.39 4.55 8.50
CA LEU A 201 -4.20 4.64 9.36
C LEU A 201 -3.72 3.25 9.80
N CYS A 202 -4.64 2.37 10.20
CA CYS A 202 -4.35 0.98 10.57
C CYS A 202 -3.72 0.21 9.41
N LEU A 203 -4.32 0.33 8.22
CA LEU A 203 -3.80 -0.28 6.99
C LEU A 203 -2.39 0.24 6.65
N GLY A 204 -2.19 1.56 6.69
CA GLY A 204 -0.90 2.17 6.45
C GLY A 204 0.18 1.64 7.41
N ALA A 205 -0.13 1.54 8.70
CA ALA A 205 0.79 1.01 9.70
C ALA A 205 1.12 -0.48 9.49
N CYS A 206 0.11 -1.30 9.14
CA CYS A 206 0.31 -2.72 8.79
C CYS A 206 1.22 -2.86 7.57
N LEU A 207 0.99 -2.06 6.52
CA LEU A 207 1.79 -2.08 5.29
C LEU A 207 3.25 -1.68 5.54
N ILE A 208 3.50 -0.67 6.39
CA ILE A 208 4.86 -0.26 6.75
C ILE A 208 5.60 -1.41 7.43
N LYS A 209 4.99 -2.04 8.45
CA LYS A 209 5.60 -3.18 9.15
C LYS A 209 5.83 -4.36 8.22
N TYR A 210 4.83 -4.72 7.41
CA TYR A 210 4.96 -5.79 6.43
C TYR A 210 6.12 -5.52 5.46
N ASN A 211 6.13 -4.33 4.84
CA ASN A 211 7.16 -3.96 3.87
C ASN A 211 8.56 -3.91 4.50
N GLN A 212 8.68 -3.51 5.77
CA GLN A 212 9.95 -3.54 6.49
C GLN A 212 10.45 -4.98 6.64
N VAL A 213 9.63 -5.88 7.20
CA VAL A 213 10.01 -7.28 7.41
C VAL A 213 10.34 -7.97 6.09
N THR A 214 9.55 -7.77 5.04
CA THR A 214 9.82 -8.42 3.75
C THR A 214 11.07 -7.88 3.08
N LYS A 215 11.38 -6.58 3.23
CA LYS A 215 12.65 -6.03 2.73
C LYS A 215 13.83 -6.64 3.45
N GLU A 216 13.75 -6.79 4.77
CA GLU A 216 14.81 -7.40 5.59
C GLU A 216 15.03 -8.88 5.23
N VAL A 217 13.95 -9.64 5.00
CA VAL A 217 14.05 -11.10 4.78
C VAL A 217 14.33 -11.47 3.32
N VAL A 218 13.73 -10.77 2.35
CA VAL A 218 13.79 -11.18 0.93
C VAL A 218 14.17 -10.05 -0.03
N ASN A 219 14.61 -8.89 0.48
CA ASN A 219 14.95 -7.71 -0.32
C ASN A 219 13.85 -7.28 -1.33
N GLN A 220 12.58 -7.54 -0.96
CA GLN A 220 11.41 -7.27 -1.78
C GLN A 220 10.26 -6.81 -0.88
N ASN A 221 9.24 -6.17 -1.45
CA ASN A 221 8.04 -5.77 -0.70
C ASN A 221 6.76 -5.90 -1.54
N MET A 222 5.63 -5.45 -0.98
CA MET A 222 4.31 -5.46 -1.64
C MET A 222 4.22 -4.53 -2.85
N SER A 223 5.09 -3.52 -2.96
CA SER A 223 5.15 -2.68 -4.17
C SER A 223 5.81 -3.40 -5.35
N ASN A 224 6.66 -4.38 -5.09
CA ASN A 224 7.39 -5.15 -6.11
C ASN A 224 6.64 -6.42 -6.54
N ASN A 225 5.58 -6.79 -5.81
CA ASN A 225 4.92 -8.09 -5.93
C ASN A 225 3.41 -7.93 -5.78
N LEU A 226 2.64 -8.56 -6.66
CA LEU A 226 1.18 -8.47 -6.61
C LEU A 226 0.55 -9.43 -5.61
N THR A 227 1.29 -10.46 -5.19
CA THR A 227 0.81 -11.52 -4.30
C THR A 227 1.94 -12.02 -3.39
N ALA A 228 1.56 -12.60 -2.24
CA ALA A 228 2.53 -13.26 -1.35
C ALA A 228 3.32 -14.39 -2.07
N PRO A 229 2.71 -15.29 -2.88
CA PRO A 229 3.48 -16.27 -3.64
C PRO A 229 4.49 -15.66 -4.61
N SER A 230 4.17 -14.53 -5.26
CA SER A 230 5.14 -13.82 -6.12
C SER A 230 6.31 -13.29 -5.29
N LEU A 231 6.02 -12.71 -4.11
CA LEU A 231 7.03 -12.21 -3.19
C LEU A 231 7.97 -13.35 -2.75
N SER A 232 7.42 -14.49 -2.33
CA SER A 232 8.20 -15.66 -1.92
C SER A 232 9.07 -16.20 -3.05
N LEU A 233 8.50 -16.34 -4.26
CA LEU A 233 9.24 -16.87 -5.41
C LEU A 233 10.38 -15.94 -5.84
N LYS A 234 10.11 -14.63 -5.98
CA LYS A 234 11.16 -13.65 -6.34
C LYS A 234 12.21 -13.52 -5.25
N GLY A 235 11.79 -13.56 -3.99
CA GLY A 235 12.68 -13.53 -2.83
C GLY A 235 13.62 -14.72 -2.80
N TRP A 236 13.08 -15.94 -2.91
CA TRP A 236 13.87 -17.17 -3.00
C TRP A 236 14.83 -17.13 -4.18
N TYR A 237 14.36 -16.72 -5.36
CA TYR A 237 15.20 -16.60 -6.55
C TYR A 237 16.35 -15.62 -6.33
N TYR A 238 16.07 -14.44 -5.78
CA TYR A 238 17.08 -13.44 -5.47
C TYR A 238 18.14 -13.98 -4.51
N LEU A 239 17.73 -14.59 -3.39
CA LEU A 239 18.65 -15.14 -2.39
C LEU A 239 19.47 -16.30 -2.95
N TYR A 240 18.84 -17.23 -3.68
CA TYR A 240 19.53 -18.35 -4.30
C TYR A 240 20.65 -17.91 -5.24
N HIS A 241 20.38 -16.90 -6.08
CA HIS A 241 21.38 -16.39 -7.02
C HIS A 241 22.44 -15.54 -6.32
N TYR A 242 22.07 -14.70 -5.37
CA TYR A 242 23.02 -13.89 -4.60
C TYR A 242 24.00 -14.77 -3.81
N ASP A 243 23.50 -15.78 -3.09
CA ASP A 243 24.35 -16.73 -2.35
C ASP A 243 25.25 -17.51 -3.30
N LYS A 244 24.74 -17.90 -4.48
CA LYS A 244 25.54 -18.60 -5.48
C LYS A 244 26.67 -17.73 -6.03
N GLU A 245 26.39 -16.47 -6.36
CA GLU A 245 27.39 -15.51 -6.84
C GLU A 245 28.46 -15.24 -5.78
N MET A 246 28.07 -15.02 -4.51
CA MET A 246 29.01 -14.83 -3.40
C MET A 246 29.89 -16.06 -3.15
N VAL A 247 29.32 -17.28 -3.21
CA VAL A 247 30.08 -18.52 -3.06
C VAL A 247 31.07 -18.70 -4.23
N GLU A 248 30.67 -18.38 -5.46
CA GLU A 248 31.57 -18.44 -6.62
C GLU A 248 32.71 -17.42 -6.50
N GLU A 249 32.43 -16.16 -6.12
CA GLU A 249 33.46 -15.13 -5.88
C GLU A 249 34.46 -15.55 -4.79
N GLU A 250 34.00 -16.01 -3.63
CA GLU A 250 34.87 -16.49 -2.54
C GLU A 250 35.74 -17.68 -2.99
N TRP A 251 35.18 -18.59 -3.81
CA TRP A 251 35.92 -19.71 -4.37
C TRP A 251 37.00 -19.24 -5.37
N TYR A 252 36.69 -18.26 -6.21
CA TYR A 252 37.67 -17.66 -7.14
C TYR A 252 38.79 -16.94 -6.37
N GLU A 253 38.48 -16.11 -5.37
CA GLU A 253 39.49 -15.42 -4.55
C GLU A 253 40.39 -16.41 -3.80
N THR A 254 39.80 -17.46 -3.22
CA THR A 254 40.56 -18.49 -2.49
C THR A 254 41.46 -19.28 -3.42
N THR A 255 41.00 -19.62 -4.62
CA THR A 255 41.80 -20.36 -5.60
C THR A 255 42.90 -19.52 -6.25
N GLU A 256 42.65 -18.25 -6.54
CA GLU A 256 43.68 -17.31 -6.99
C GLU A 256 44.77 -17.12 -5.93
N TRP A 257 44.40 -17.00 -4.66
CA TRP A 257 45.34 -16.95 -3.55
C TRP A 257 46.20 -18.22 -3.47
N LEU A 258 45.59 -19.41 -3.57
CA LEU A 258 46.30 -20.70 -3.58
C LEU A 258 47.27 -20.84 -4.77
N LEU A 259 46.92 -20.31 -5.93
CA LEU A 259 47.76 -20.32 -7.13
C LEU A 259 48.95 -19.35 -7.02
N ASN A 260 48.83 -18.30 -6.20
CA ASN A 260 49.86 -17.30 -5.96
C ASN A 260 50.79 -17.61 -4.77
N ILE A 261 50.63 -18.77 -4.10
CA ILE A 261 51.58 -19.21 -3.08
C ILE A 261 52.91 -19.57 -3.76
N PRO A 262 54.06 -18.97 -3.36
CA PRO A 262 55.35 -19.30 -3.93
C PRO A 262 55.65 -20.77 -3.68
N LYS A 263 55.78 -21.57 -4.74
CA LYS A 263 56.23 -22.95 -4.62
C LYS A 263 57.63 -22.94 -3.99
N LYS A 264 57.73 -23.35 -2.72
CA LYS A 264 59.02 -23.67 -2.10
C LYS A 264 59.68 -24.71 -2.99
N LYS A 265 60.76 -24.32 -3.66
CA LYS A 265 61.66 -25.26 -4.33
C LYS A 265 62.21 -26.18 -3.25
N ILE A 266 61.82 -27.45 -3.29
CA ILE A 266 62.47 -28.54 -2.56
C ILE A 266 63.82 -28.81 -3.23
#